data_AF-A0A379W5H2-F1
#
_entry.id   AF-A0A379W5H2-F1
#
_cell.length_a   1.000
_cell.length_b   1.000
_cell.length_c   1.000
_cell.angle_alpha   90.00
_cell.angle_beta   90.00
_cell.angle_gamma   90.00
#
_symmetry.space_group_name_H-M   'P 1'
#
loop_
_entity.id
_entity.type
_entity.pdbx_description
1 polymer ?
#
loop_
_entity_poly.entity_id
_entity_poly.type
_entity_poly.pdbx_seq_one_letter_code
_entity_poly.pdbx_strand_id
1 'polypeptide(L)'
;MRWQGRRESNNVEDRRNRPGGPSLGGPGFRLPRGKGGIILLVVVLVAGYYGVDLTGLLTGQPVSQQQSTRSISPNDDEAAKFTSVILATTEDTWGQLFQKMGRGYQQPKLVMYRGMTRTGCGAVSP
;
A
#
# COMPACT_ATOMS: atom_id res chain seq x y z
N MET A 1 -8.75 -30.39 -4.88
CA MET A 1 -9.33 -30.25 -3.52
C MET A 1 -10.41 -29.18 -3.57
N ARG A 2 -11.62 -29.41 -3.02
CA ARG A 2 -12.71 -28.41 -3.03
C ARG A 2 -12.52 -27.44 -1.87
N TRP A 3 -12.34 -26.14 -2.13
CA TRP A 3 -12.05 -25.13 -1.10
C TRP A 3 -13.21 -24.14 -0.87
N GLN A 4 -14.07 -23.94 -1.86
CA GLN A 4 -15.20 -23.01 -1.75
C GLN A 4 -16.17 -23.47 -0.64
N GLY A 5 -16.57 -22.53 0.22
CA GLY A 5 -17.46 -22.79 1.35
C GLY A 5 -16.77 -23.35 2.61
N ARG A 6 -15.44 -23.46 2.63
CA ARG A 6 -14.68 -23.81 3.84
C ARG A 6 -14.49 -22.60 4.76
N ARG A 7 -14.09 -22.88 6.00
CA ARG A 7 -13.68 -21.87 6.99
C ARG A 7 -12.54 -21.01 6.43
N GLU A 8 -12.70 -19.71 6.57
CA GLU A 8 -11.67 -18.70 6.30
C GLU A 8 -10.92 -18.35 7.59
N SER A 9 -9.66 -17.91 7.47
CA SER A 9 -8.87 -17.53 8.63
C SER A 9 -9.25 -16.13 9.11
N ASN A 10 -9.36 -15.97 10.42
CA ASN A 10 -9.56 -14.67 11.06
C ASN A 10 -8.25 -13.88 11.22
N ASN A 11 -7.10 -14.48 10.90
CA ASN A 11 -5.78 -13.88 11.01
C ASN A 11 -5.32 -13.23 9.69
N VAL A 12 -6.25 -12.89 8.81
CA VAL A 12 -5.99 -12.23 7.52
C VAL A 12 -6.36 -10.76 7.61
N GLU A 13 -5.39 -9.89 7.34
CA GLU A 13 -5.60 -8.45 7.19
C GLU A 13 -5.52 -8.06 5.72
N ASP A 14 -6.66 -7.70 5.13
CA ASP A 14 -6.73 -7.22 3.76
C ASP A 14 -6.54 -5.70 3.70
N ARG A 15 -5.37 -5.28 3.18
CA ARG A 15 -5.01 -3.88 2.93
C ARG A 15 -4.99 -3.55 1.43
N ARG A 16 -5.49 -4.42 0.55
CA ARG A 16 -5.46 -4.21 -0.90
C ARG A 16 -6.25 -2.97 -1.34
N ASN A 17 -7.27 -2.59 -0.56
CA ASN A 17 -8.08 -1.39 -0.75
C ASN A 17 -7.51 -0.13 -0.08
N ARG A 18 -6.44 -0.24 0.71
CA ARG A 18 -5.85 0.94 1.34
C ARG A 18 -5.03 1.71 0.30
N PRO A 19 -5.25 3.03 0.13
CA PRO A 19 -4.35 3.84 -0.67
C PRO A 19 -2.93 3.67 -0.11
N GLY A 20 -2.03 3.16 -0.95
CA GLY A 20 -0.69 2.75 -0.54
C GLY A 20 0.13 3.94 -0.06
N GLY A 21 0.41 3.97 1.24
CA GLY A 21 1.37 4.87 1.86
C GLY A 21 0.96 6.35 1.87
N PRO A 22 1.60 7.17 2.73
CA PRO A 22 1.32 8.60 2.75
C PRO A 22 1.61 9.13 1.35
N SER A 23 0.60 9.72 0.74
CA SER A 23 0.79 10.65 -0.37
C SER A 23 2.03 11.47 -0.05
N LEU A 24 3.02 11.43 -0.93
CA LEU A 24 4.14 12.35 -0.92
C LEU A 24 3.67 13.79 -1.20
N GLY A 25 2.36 14.08 -1.11
CA GLY A 25 1.84 15.38 -0.76
C GLY A 25 2.20 15.70 0.69
N GLY A 26 3.45 16.13 0.90
CA GLY A 26 3.85 16.81 2.11
C GLY A 26 2.86 17.94 2.47
N PRO A 27 2.89 18.41 3.73
CA PRO A 27 2.05 19.53 4.16
C PRO A 27 2.21 20.64 3.13
N GLY A 28 1.08 21.08 2.57
CA GLY A 28 0.99 21.77 1.29
C GLY A 28 2.10 22.78 1.03
N PHE A 29 2.43 22.94 -0.26
CA PHE A 29 3.37 23.93 -0.77
C PHE A 29 2.95 25.34 -0.32
N ARG A 30 3.29 25.71 0.90
CA ARG A 30 3.20 27.06 1.41
C ARG A 30 4.35 27.77 0.75
N LEU A 31 4.05 28.71 -0.14
CA LEU A 31 5.06 29.60 -0.70
C LEU A 31 5.93 30.10 0.45
N PRO A 32 7.24 29.76 0.47
CA PRO A 32 8.11 30.19 1.54
C PRO A 32 8.25 31.72 1.44
N ARG A 33 7.58 32.45 2.32
CA ARG A 33 7.84 33.88 2.52
C ARG A 33 9.25 33.99 3.12
N GLY A 34 10.23 34.35 2.28
CA GLY A 34 11.64 34.50 2.65
C GLY A 34 12.61 34.08 1.53
N LYS A 35 13.87 33.83 1.86
CA LYS A 35 14.95 33.47 0.92
C LYS A 35 14.66 32.24 0.02
N GLY A 36 13.68 31.41 0.39
CA GLY A 36 13.18 30.30 -0.43
C GLY A 36 12.44 30.72 -1.70
N GLY A 37 11.85 31.93 -1.76
CA GLY A 37 11.18 32.45 -2.95
C GLY A 37 12.14 32.74 -4.12
N ILE A 38 13.38 33.10 -3.83
CA ILE A 38 14.42 33.34 -4.86
C ILE A 38 14.80 32.02 -5.54
N ILE A 39 14.94 30.94 -4.75
CA ILE A 39 15.25 29.62 -5.28
C ILE A 39 14.12 29.14 -6.20
N LEU A 40 12.87 29.29 -5.76
CA LEU A 40 11.69 29.01 -6.59
C LEU A 40 11.73 29.79 -7.91
N LEU A 41 12.00 31.10 -7.83
CA LEU A 41 12.04 31.98 -9.00
C LEU A 41 13.13 31.58 -10.00
N VAL A 42 14.32 31.22 -9.52
CA VAL A 42 15.40 30.70 -10.37
C VAL A 42 15.00 29.39 -11.04
N VAL A 43 14.40 28.46 -10.30
CA VAL A 43 13.90 27.19 -10.87
C VAL A 43 12.84 27.45 -11.93
N VAL A 44 11.92 28.39 -11.69
CA VAL A 44 10.88 28.77 -12.65
C VAL A 44 11.45 29.37 -13.93
N LEU A 45 12.45 30.26 -13.82
CA LEU A 45 13.11 30.85 -14.98
C LEU A 45 13.87 29.82 -15.81
N VAL A 46 14.62 28.92 -15.15
CA VAL A 46 15.38 27.87 -15.83
C VAL A 46 14.44 26.89 -16.53
N ALA A 47 13.43 26.37 -15.83
CA ALA A 47 12.51 25.41 -16.45
C ALA A 47 11.61 26.06 -17.53
N GLY A 48 11.24 27.34 -17.38
CA GLY A 48 10.60 28.12 -18.44
C GLY A 48 11.49 28.31 -19.67
N TYR A 49 12.80 28.55 -19.50
CA TYR A 49 13.76 28.62 -20.61
C TYR A 49 13.83 27.30 -21.40
N TYR A 50 13.69 26.17 -20.72
CA TYR A 50 13.63 24.83 -21.35
C TYR A 50 12.22 24.41 -21.80
N GLY A 51 11.23 25.31 -21.74
CA GLY A 51 9.86 25.05 -22.22
C GLY A 51 9.04 24.09 -21.35
N VAL A 52 9.42 23.91 -20.08
CA VAL A 52 8.65 23.10 -19.13
C VAL A 52 7.46 23.91 -18.61
N ASP A 53 6.25 23.34 -18.68
CA ASP A 53 5.06 23.96 -18.11
C ASP A 53 5.05 23.87 -16.58
N LEU A 54 5.20 25.02 -15.93
CA LEU A 54 5.23 25.17 -14.47
C LEU A 54 3.95 25.78 -13.91
N THR A 55 2.89 25.87 -14.73
CA THR A 55 1.61 26.49 -14.34
C THR A 55 1.06 25.84 -13.07
N GLY A 56 1.18 24.52 -12.92
CA GLY A 56 0.75 23.81 -11.70
C GLY A 56 1.51 24.22 -10.43
N LEU A 57 2.79 24.60 -10.54
CA LEU A 57 3.59 25.08 -9.41
C LEU A 57 3.20 26.52 -9.01
N LEU A 58 2.78 27.34 -9.98
CA LEU A 58 2.39 28.74 -9.80
C LEU A 58 0.96 28.90 -9.27
N THR A 59 0.03 28.04 -9.70
CA THR A 59 -1.38 28.08 -9.24
C THR A 59 -1.58 27.35 -7.92
N GLY A 60 -0.55 26.67 -7.39
CA GLY A 60 -0.66 25.81 -6.23
C GLY A 60 -1.54 24.58 -6.47
N GLN A 61 -1.88 24.28 -7.73
CA GLN A 61 -2.56 23.04 -8.07
C GLN A 61 -1.59 21.90 -7.77
N PRO A 62 -1.97 20.90 -6.94
CA PRO A 62 -1.18 19.70 -6.85
C PRO A 62 -1.06 19.13 -8.25
N VAL A 63 0.18 18.93 -8.73
CA VAL A 63 0.45 18.10 -9.89
C VAL A 63 -0.07 16.72 -9.50
N SER A 64 -1.30 16.42 -9.93
CA SER A 64 -1.91 15.14 -9.66
C SER A 64 -1.14 14.12 -10.48
N GLN A 65 -0.11 13.51 -9.88
CA GLN A 65 0.25 12.16 -10.25
C GLN A 65 -1.02 11.35 -10.02
N GLN A 66 -1.70 11.08 -11.13
CA GLN A 66 -2.87 10.22 -11.16
C GLN A 66 -2.38 8.85 -10.72
N GLN A 67 -2.39 8.62 -9.40
CA GLN A 67 -2.16 7.31 -8.83
C GLN A 67 -3.38 6.50 -9.24
N SER A 68 -3.26 5.81 -10.37
CA SER A 68 -4.29 4.93 -10.91
C SER A 68 -4.68 3.94 -9.83
N THR A 69 -5.80 4.19 -9.17
CA THR A 69 -6.46 3.22 -8.30
C THR A 69 -7.00 2.13 -9.20
N ARG A 70 -6.12 1.19 -9.59
CA ARG A 70 -6.51 0.01 -10.35
C ARG A 70 -7.60 -0.69 -9.52
N SER A 71 -8.78 -0.94 -10.05
CA SER A 71 -9.83 -1.62 -9.28
C SER A 71 -9.36 -3.03 -8.89
N ILE A 72 -9.87 -3.58 -7.78
CA ILE A 72 -9.68 -5.01 -7.47
C ILE A 72 -10.49 -5.81 -8.49
N SER A 73 -9.86 -6.80 -9.13
CA SER A 73 -10.56 -7.67 -10.07
C SER A 73 -11.28 -8.80 -9.32
N PRO A 74 -12.39 -9.34 -9.85
CA PRO A 74 -13.05 -10.51 -9.26
C PRO A 74 -12.10 -11.71 -9.07
N ASN A 75 -11.09 -11.85 -9.94
CA ASN A 75 -10.07 -12.90 -9.84
C ASN A 75 -9.15 -12.69 -8.62
N ASP A 76 -8.78 -11.43 -8.32
CA ASP A 76 -7.98 -11.11 -7.12
C ASP A 76 -8.74 -11.44 -5.84
N ASP A 77 -10.06 -11.26 -5.83
CA ASP A 77 -10.91 -11.61 -4.69
C ASP A 77 -11.04 -13.12 -4.51
N GLU A 78 -11.17 -13.88 -5.61
CA GLU A 78 -11.14 -15.33 -5.54
C GLU A 78 -9.80 -15.85 -5.00
N ALA A 79 -8.68 -15.28 -5.46
CA ALA A 79 -7.35 -15.61 -4.97
C ALA A 79 -7.17 -15.26 -3.48
N ALA A 80 -7.67 -14.12 -3.03
CA ALA A 80 -7.63 -13.74 -1.62
C ALA A 80 -8.45 -14.68 -0.73
N LYS A 81 -9.65 -15.06 -1.19
CA LYS A 81 -10.50 -16.01 -0.49
C LYS A 81 -9.86 -17.40 -0.41
N PHE A 82 -9.30 -17.88 -1.52
CA PHE A 82 -8.53 -19.12 -1.55
C PHE A 82 -7.39 -19.09 -0.54
N THR A 83 -6.60 -18.01 -0.54
CA THR A 83 -5.47 -17.83 0.38
C THR A 83 -5.92 -17.86 1.84
N SER A 84 -7.05 -17.22 2.17
CA SER A 84 -7.64 -17.23 3.51
C SER A 84 -8.03 -18.65 3.98
N VAL A 85 -8.62 -19.46 3.08
CA VAL A 85 -8.97 -20.87 3.38
C VAL A 85 -7.73 -21.75 3.58
N ILE A 86 -6.69 -21.54 2.79
CA ILE A 86 -5.43 -22.26 2.95
C ILE A 86 -4.76 -21.90 4.28
N LEU A 87 -4.79 -20.63 4.67
CA LEU A 87 -4.28 -20.20 5.97
C LEU A 87 -5.04 -20.86 7.12
N ALA A 88 -6.38 -20.88 7.06
CA ALA A 88 -7.20 -21.57 8.06
C ALA A 88 -6.84 -23.06 8.18
N THR A 89 -6.70 -23.74 7.04
CA THR A 89 -6.32 -25.15 7.01
C THR A 89 -4.93 -25.38 7.61
N THR A 90 -4.01 -24.44 7.37
CA THR A 90 -2.64 -24.45 7.92
C THR A 90 -2.67 -24.28 9.44
N GLU A 91 -3.44 -23.31 9.96
CA GLU A 91 -3.63 -23.09 11.39
C GLU A 91 -4.19 -24.35 12.08
N ASP A 92 -5.21 -24.98 11.49
CA ASP A 92 -5.84 -26.17 12.06
C ASP A 92 -4.87 -27.35 12.10
N THR A 93 -4.13 -27.56 11.01
CA THR A 93 -3.16 -28.67 10.88
C THR A 93 -2.01 -28.51 11.87
N TRP A 94 -1.38 -27.33 11.90
CA TRP A 94 -0.24 -27.08 12.78
C TRP A 94 -0.66 -26.96 14.24
N GLY A 95 -1.84 -26.38 14.51
CA GLY A 95 -2.42 -26.35 15.85
C GLY A 95 -2.55 -27.76 16.44
N GLN A 96 -3.15 -28.70 15.69
CA GLN A 96 -3.28 -30.09 16.13
C GLN A 96 -1.91 -30.77 16.31
N LEU A 97 -0.96 -30.53 15.40
CA LEU A 97 0.37 -31.15 15.48
C LEU A 97 1.15 -30.65 16.70
N PHE A 98 1.13 -29.34 16.97
CA PHE A 98 1.82 -28.75 18.12
C PHE A 98 1.19 -29.19 19.45
N GLN A 99 -0.14 -29.28 19.51
CA GLN A 99 -0.83 -29.83 20.68
C GLN A 99 -0.36 -31.25 21.00
N LYS A 100 -0.21 -32.12 19.99
CA LYS A 100 0.33 -33.48 20.17
C LYS A 100 1.78 -33.49 20.66
N MET A 101 2.55 -32.46 20.36
CA MET A 101 3.93 -32.29 20.83
C MET A 101 4.03 -31.61 22.21
N GLY A 102 2.90 -31.32 22.87
CA GLY A 102 2.87 -30.58 24.13
C GLY A 102 3.35 -29.13 24.00
N ARG A 103 3.26 -28.54 22.81
CA ARG A 103 3.67 -27.15 22.52
C ARG A 103 2.47 -26.30 22.10
N GLY A 104 2.56 -25.00 22.35
CA GLY A 104 1.61 -24.03 21.79
C GLY A 104 2.00 -23.62 20.38
N TYR A 105 1.07 -23.64 19.45
CA TYR A 105 1.24 -23.04 18.12
C TYR A 105 0.81 -21.58 18.16
N GLN A 106 1.69 -20.68 17.70
CA GLN A 106 1.35 -19.26 17.52
C GLN A 106 0.81 -19.06 16.10
N GLN A 107 -0.46 -18.70 15.97
CA GLN A 107 -1.07 -18.51 14.66
C GLN A 107 -0.47 -17.29 13.96
N PRO A 108 0.00 -17.43 12.70
CA PRO A 108 0.61 -16.33 11.97
C PRO A 108 -0.46 -15.34 11.47
N LYS A 109 -0.11 -14.05 11.45
CA LYS A 109 -0.94 -13.02 10.84
C LYS A 109 -0.54 -12.79 9.39
N LEU A 110 -1.46 -13.01 8.45
CA LEU A 110 -1.25 -12.74 7.03
C LEU A 110 -1.73 -11.33 6.69
N VAL A 111 -0.92 -10.58 5.95
CA VAL A 111 -1.28 -9.24 5.46
C VAL A 111 -1.25 -9.24 3.93
N MET A 112 -2.39 -9.00 3.30
CA MET A 112 -2.49 -8.84 1.85
C MET A 112 -2.47 -7.35 1.51
N TYR A 113 -1.71 -6.93 0.50
CA TYR A 113 -1.56 -5.53 0.13
C TYR A 113 -1.37 -5.38 -1.39
N ARG A 114 -1.46 -4.14 -1.88
CA ARG A 114 -1.18 -3.82 -3.27
C ARG A 114 -0.45 -2.49 -3.36
N GLY A 115 0.53 -2.39 -4.26
CA GLY A 115 1.43 -1.24 -4.32
C GLY A 115 2.31 -1.16 -3.07
N MET A 116 2.70 0.04 -2.66
CA MET A 116 3.63 0.21 -1.53
C MET A 116 2.96 -0.07 -0.18
N THR A 117 3.61 -0.88 0.65
CA THR A 117 3.24 -1.12 2.06
C THR A 117 4.41 -0.77 2.97
N ARG A 118 4.13 -0.21 4.15
CA ARG A 118 5.16 0.07 5.16
C ARG A 118 5.24 -1.11 6.13
N THR A 119 6.43 -1.68 6.25
CA THR A 119 6.77 -2.73 7.21
C THR A 119 7.63 -2.15 8.33
N GLY A 120 7.86 -2.94 9.40
CA GLY A 120 8.78 -2.56 10.47
C GLY A 120 10.21 -2.30 9.98
N CYS A 121 10.60 -2.86 8.83
CA CYS A 121 11.94 -2.73 8.26
C CYS A 121 12.04 -1.71 7.12
N GLY A 122 10.93 -1.08 6.69
CA GLY A 122 10.92 -0.15 5.56
C GLY A 122 9.72 -0.31 4.63
N ALA A 123 9.70 0.43 3.52
CA ALA A 123 8.67 0.29 2.50
C ALA A 123 8.99 -0.89 1.56
N VAL A 124 7.98 -1.68 1.23
CA VAL A 124 8.06 -2.82 0.32
C VAL A 124 7.00 -2.65 -0.77
N SER A 125 7.37 -2.95 -2.01
CA SER A 125 6.46 -3.03 -3.16
C SER A 125 6.30 -4.50 -3.60
N PRO A 126 5.14 -4.89 -4.15
CA PRO A 126 4.92 -6.22 -4.71
C PRO A 126 5.85 -6.52 -5.88
#